data_AF-A0A962J723-F1
#
_entry.id   AF-A0A962J723-F1
#
_cell.length_a   1.000
_cell.length_b   1.000
_cell.length_c   1.000
_cell.angle_alpha   90.00
_cell.angle_beta   90.00
_cell.angle_gamma   90.00
#
_symmetry.space_group_name_H-M   'P 1'
#
loop_
_entity.id
_entity.type
_entity.pdbx_description
1 polymer ?
#
loop_
_entity_poly.entity_id
_entity_poly.type
_entity_poly.pdbx_seq_one_letter_code
_entity_poly.pdbx_strand_id
1 'polypeptide(L)'
;MTKPPKDNESKAHADSELPDDTRAVFAAVDSVSSHLQAIEKFVARRFDELSMEINATSQQVDMAEEGIARRFAEIMEVLHAVSYSGDGSTAANAGVELDAVVDMTEQAANKILDAADRITRRIRNEKTGDDGKISAQTLEAINEDVEEIFMACSFQDITGQRIRNALKNIRMIEERLGTALDKIGIHIETSAEAHEAIAHKVSSQGDIDSLFEGSRKGRGEA
;
A
#
# COMPACT_ATOMS: atom_id res chain seq x y z
N MET A 1 -29.79 8.81 -126.43
CA MET A 1 -29.19 9.55 -125.28
C MET A 1 -29.12 8.60 -124.09
N THR A 2 -27.98 8.08 -123.58
CA THR A 2 -26.92 8.71 -122.72
C THR A 2 -27.53 9.47 -121.53
N LYS A 3 -27.32 9.23 -120.22
CA LYS A 3 -26.28 8.60 -119.33
C LYS A 3 -26.91 8.56 -117.87
N PRO A 4 -26.27 8.12 -116.75
CA PRO A 4 -26.00 6.74 -116.23
C PRO A 4 -26.37 6.56 -114.70
N PRO A 5 -25.81 5.59 -113.91
CA PRO A 5 -26.36 5.04 -112.64
C PRO A 5 -25.69 5.55 -111.35
N LYS A 6 -26.18 5.12 -110.16
CA LYS A 6 -25.40 5.06 -108.90
C LYS A 6 -25.85 3.94 -107.95
N ASP A 7 -24.84 3.18 -107.54
CA ASP A 7 -24.77 2.26 -106.40
C ASP A 7 -25.09 2.97 -105.07
N ASN A 8 -25.60 2.26 -104.04
CA ASN A 8 -24.90 2.13 -102.75
C ASN A 8 -25.61 1.18 -101.74
N GLU A 9 -24.92 0.08 -101.41
CA GLU A 9 -24.61 -0.46 -100.08
C GLU A 9 -25.58 -0.34 -98.87
N SER A 10 -25.96 -1.53 -98.35
CA SER A 10 -25.51 -2.08 -97.04
C SER A 10 -26.26 -1.77 -95.73
N LYS A 11 -26.50 -2.87 -94.97
CA LYS A 11 -26.73 -3.03 -93.51
C LYS A 11 -28.09 -2.55 -92.96
N ALA A 12 -28.72 -3.22 -91.99
CA ALA A 12 -28.12 -3.83 -90.81
C ALA A 12 -28.92 -5.02 -90.24
N HIS A 13 -28.17 -5.89 -89.56
CA HIS A 13 -28.62 -6.98 -88.71
C HIS A 13 -29.36 -6.47 -87.45
N ALA A 14 -30.39 -7.23 -87.07
CA ALA A 14 -30.79 -7.63 -85.71
C ALA A 14 -30.79 -6.59 -84.58
N ASP A 15 -31.99 -6.11 -84.25
CA ASP A 15 -32.35 -5.67 -82.89
C ASP A 15 -33.47 -6.59 -82.40
N SER A 16 -33.13 -7.61 -81.59
CA SER A 16 -34.13 -8.35 -80.81
C SER A 16 -34.19 -7.72 -79.42
N GLU A 17 -35.21 -6.91 -79.18
CA GLU A 17 -35.45 -6.30 -77.88
C GLU A 17 -35.80 -7.36 -76.83
N LEU A 18 -35.06 -7.39 -75.72
CA LEU A 18 -35.36 -8.22 -74.55
C LEU A 18 -36.71 -7.79 -73.91
N PRO A 19 -37.51 -8.73 -73.36
CA PRO A 19 -38.79 -8.41 -72.69
C PRO A 19 -38.61 -7.42 -71.53
N ASP A 20 -39.58 -6.52 -71.35
CA ASP A 20 -39.58 -5.39 -70.40
C ASP A 20 -39.30 -5.82 -68.95
N ASP A 21 -39.83 -6.97 -68.54
CA ASP A 21 -39.65 -7.55 -67.20
C ASP A 21 -38.19 -8.00 -66.96
N THR A 22 -37.51 -8.47 -68.01
CA THR A 22 -36.10 -8.84 -67.96
C THR A 22 -35.22 -7.60 -67.86
N ARG A 23 -35.57 -6.51 -68.56
CA ARG A 23 -34.89 -5.21 -68.45
C ARG A 23 -35.00 -4.62 -67.04
N ALA A 24 -36.17 -4.73 -66.40
CA ALA A 24 -36.36 -4.28 -65.01
C ALA A 24 -35.52 -5.08 -64.00
N VAL A 25 -35.43 -6.41 -64.18
CA VAL A 25 -34.57 -7.27 -63.35
C VAL A 25 -33.10 -6.91 -63.52
N PHE A 26 -32.61 -6.69 -64.74
CA PHE A 26 -31.22 -6.27 -64.97
C PHE A 26 -30.92 -4.89 -64.35
N ALA A 27 -31.85 -3.93 -64.43
CA ALA A 27 -31.70 -2.63 -63.79
C ALA A 27 -31.65 -2.74 -62.25
N ALA A 28 -32.43 -3.64 -61.65
CA ALA A 28 -32.39 -3.90 -60.21
C ALA A 28 -31.06 -4.55 -59.78
N VAL A 29 -30.55 -5.50 -60.57
CA VAL A 29 -29.25 -6.15 -60.34
C VAL A 29 -28.11 -5.14 -60.45
N ASP A 30 -28.14 -4.25 -61.44
CA ASP A 30 -27.14 -3.18 -61.59
C ASP A 30 -27.19 -2.18 -60.42
N SER A 31 -28.39 -1.87 -59.93
CA SER A 31 -28.56 -1.02 -58.74
C SER A 31 -27.97 -1.68 -57.49
N VAL A 32 -28.24 -2.98 -57.25
CA VAL A 32 -27.68 -3.74 -56.13
C VAL A 32 -26.16 -3.86 -56.25
N SER A 33 -25.64 -4.14 -57.45
CA SER A 33 -24.20 -4.19 -57.72
C SER A 33 -23.52 -2.86 -57.41
N SER A 34 -24.15 -1.75 -57.83
CA SER A 34 -23.67 -0.39 -57.53
C SER A 34 -23.65 -0.09 -56.03
N HIS A 35 -24.69 -0.49 -55.30
CA HIS A 35 -24.73 -0.35 -53.84
C HIS A 35 -23.68 -1.21 -53.14
N LEU A 36 -23.45 -2.45 -53.57
CA LEU A 36 -22.41 -3.31 -53.02
C LEU A 36 -21.01 -2.72 -53.23
N GLN A 37 -20.74 -2.15 -54.41
CA GLN A 37 -19.48 -1.43 -54.66
C GLN A 37 -19.32 -0.19 -53.79
N ALA A 38 -20.41 0.53 -53.52
CA ALA A 38 -20.38 1.67 -52.60
C ALA A 38 -20.10 1.23 -51.16
N ILE A 39 -20.69 0.13 -50.71
CA ILE A 39 -20.44 -0.48 -49.40
C ILE A 39 -19.00 -0.96 -49.30
N GLU A 40 -18.48 -1.66 -50.32
CA GLU A 40 -17.09 -2.12 -50.36
C GLU A 40 -16.11 -0.96 -50.19
N LYS A 41 -16.29 0.13 -50.95
CA LYS A 41 -15.47 1.34 -50.84
C LYS A 41 -15.61 2.01 -49.47
N PHE A 42 -16.81 2.04 -48.91
CA PHE A 42 -17.04 2.58 -47.57
C PHE A 42 -16.35 1.75 -46.50
N VAL A 43 -16.47 0.42 -46.57
CA VAL A 43 -15.86 -0.53 -45.64
C VAL A 43 -14.34 -0.46 -45.72
N ALA A 44 -13.76 -0.43 -46.93
CA ALA A 44 -12.32 -0.29 -47.11
C ALA A 44 -11.80 1.00 -46.45
N ARG A 45 -12.45 2.14 -46.72
CA ARG A 45 -12.10 3.41 -46.07
C ARG A 45 -12.22 3.36 -44.55
N ARG A 46 -13.27 2.69 -44.03
CA ARG A 46 -13.44 2.54 -42.57
C ARG A 46 -12.41 1.62 -41.94
N PHE A 47 -11.97 0.57 -42.63
CA PHE A 47 -10.87 -0.25 -42.16
C PHE A 47 -9.57 0.54 -42.09
N ASP A 48 -9.28 1.39 -43.09
CA ASP A 48 -8.09 2.24 -43.07
C ASP A 48 -8.13 3.25 -41.91
N GLU A 49 -9.25 3.94 -41.73
CA GLU A 49 -9.45 4.90 -40.64
C GLU A 49 -9.33 4.22 -39.26
N LEU A 50 -10.01 3.09 -39.06
CA LEU A 50 -9.97 2.36 -37.78
C LEU A 50 -8.59 1.77 -37.50
N SER A 51 -7.87 1.31 -38.53
CA SER A 51 -6.49 0.82 -38.37
C SER A 51 -5.55 1.92 -37.91
N MET A 52 -5.71 3.14 -38.44
CA MET A 52 -4.95 4.31 -37.98
C MET A 52 -5.30 4.70 -36.55
N GLU A 53 -6.59 4.68 -36.20
CA GLU A 53 -7.07 4.99 -34.85
C GLU A 53 -6.55 3.97 -33.82
N ILE A 54 -6.68 2.66 -34.11
CA ILE A 54 -6.19 1.58 -33.25
C ILE A 54 -4.67 1.70 -33.05
N ASN A 55 -3.91 1.98 -34.11
CA ASN A 55 -2.46 2.15 -33.98
C ASN A 55 -2.10 3.36 -33.11
N ALA A 56 -2.81 4.48 -33.27
CA ALA A 56 -2.62 5.66 -32.43
C ALA A 56 -2.99 5.38 -30.97
N THR A 57 -4.09 4.66 -30.71
CA THR A 57 -4.49 4.27 -29.35
C THR A 57 -3.50 3.29 -28.74
N SER A 58 -2.99 2.30 -29.50
CA SER A 58 -1.96 1.37 -29.03
C SER A 58 -0.72 2.15 -28.57
N GLN A 59 -0.26 3.10 -29.39
CA GLN A 59 0.89 3.94 -29.03
C GLN A 59 0.64 4.79 -27.78
N GLN A 60 -0.58 5.33 -27.62
CA GLN A 60 -0.95 6.07 -26.41
C GLN A 60 -0.95 5.19 -25.16
N VAL A 61 -1.40 3.93 -25.27
CA VAL A 61 -1.38 2.96 -24.17
C VAL A 61 0.06 2.60 -23.81
N ASP A 62 0.92 2.33 -24.78
CA ASP A 62 2.35 2.04 -24.54
C ASP A 62 3.03 3.20 -23.82
N MET A 63 2.79 4.44 -24.27
CA MET A 63 3.32 5.64 -23.60
C MET A 63 2.79 5.80 -22.17
N ALA A 64 1.52 5.44 -21.92
CA ALA A 64 0.93 5.47 -20.58
C ALA A 64 1.54 4.38 -19.68
N GLU A 65 1.76 3.18 -20.20
CA GLU A 65 2.40 2.07 -19.49
C GLU A 65 3.84 2.43 -19.08
N GLU A 66 4.64 2.96 -20.01
CA GLU A 66 5.98 3.47 -19.71
C GLU A 66 5.94 4.58 -18.64
N GLY A 67 4.95 5.47 -18.72
CA GLY A 67 4.73 6.53 -17.75
C GLY A 67 4.45 5.97 -16.35
N ILE A 68 3.60 4.94 -16.24
CA ILE A 68 3.29 4.25 -14.99
C ILE A 68 4.54 3.54 -14.44
N ALA A 69 5.26 2.79 -15.27
CA ALA A 69 6.48 2.09 -14.85
C ALA A 69 7.54 3.05 -14.30
N ARG A 70 7.74 4.20 -14.97
CA ARG A 70 8.67 5.25 -14.52
C ARG A 70 8.24 5.83 -13.17
N ARG A 71 6.96 6.12 -12.98
CA ARG A 71 6.40 6.61 -11.70
C ARG A 71 6.58 5.60 -10.57
N PHE A 72 6.36 4.31 -10.82
CA PHE A 72 6.65 3.26 -9.83
C PHE A 72 8.14 3.15 -9.51
N ALA A 73 9.02 3.31 -10.50
CA ALA A 73 10.46 3.33 -10.27
C ALA A 73 10.87 4.52 -9.37
N GLU A 74 10.32 5.71 -9.60
CA GLU A 74 10.54 6.89 -8.75
C GLU A 74 10.06 6.67 -7.31
N ILE A 75 8.88 6.05 -7.13
CA ILE A 75 8.37 5.68 -5.78
C ILE A 75 9.33 4.71 -5.09
N MET A 76 9.78 3.67 -5.81
CA MET A 76 10.70 2.67 -5.25
C MET A 76 12.06 3.27 -4.90
N GLU A 77 12.57 4.23 -5.70
CA GLU A 77 13.80 4.95 -5.40
C GLU A 77 13.68 5.78 -4.11
N VAL A 78 12.59 6.54 -3.96
CA VAL A 78 12.31 7.29 -2.74
C VAL A 78 12.15 6.35 -1.56
N LEU A 79 11.38 5.26 -1.72
CA LEU A 79 11.17 4.28 -0.66
C LEU A 79 12.48 3.61 -0.24
N HIS A 80 13.36 3.29 -1.19
CA HIS A 80 14.67 2.69 -0.90
C HIS A 80 15.58 3.67 -0.17
N ALA A 81 15.65 4.94 -0.61
CA ALA A 81 16.37 6.00 0.09
C ALA A 81 15.83 6.27 1.51
N VAL A 82 14.55 5.97 1.75
CA VAL A 82 13.85 6.10 3.03
C VAL A 82 13.77 4.78 3.82
N SER A 83 14.20 3.65 3.24
CA SER A 83 14.37 2.38 3.93
C SER A 83 15.80 2.21 4.44
N TYR A 84 16.76 2.78 3.71
CA TYR A 84 18.18 2.69 4.01
C TYR A 84 18.82 4.09 4.14
N SER A 85 18.83 4.67 5.35
CA SER A 85 19.73 5.76 5.71
C SER A 85 20.64 5.28 6.84
N GLY A 86 21.95 5.34 6.63
CA GLY A 86 22.95 5.02 7.65
C GLY A 86 22.98 6.01 8.83
N ASP A 87 22.08 7.00 8.87
CA ASP A 87 21.94 7.99 9.94
C ASP A 87 20.93 7.59 11.04
N GLY A 88 20.29 6.43 10.91
CA GLY A 88 19.37 5.89 11.92
C GLY A 88 17.97 6.50 11.92
N SER A 89 17.58 7.32 10.94
CA SER A 89 16.22 7.91 10.85
C SER A 89 15.22 7.10 10.00
N THR A 90 15.62 5.92 9.51
CA THR A 90 14.89 5.17 8.49
C THR A 90 13.94 4.09 9.03
N ALA A 91 13.12 3.50 8.13
CA ALA A 91 12.17 2.43 8.47
C ALA A 91 12.84 1.23 9.16
N ALA A 92 14.07 0.91 8.75
CA ALA A 92 14.91 -0.08 9.40
C ALA A 92 15.09 0.23 10.89
N ASN A 93 15.21 1.51 11.26
CA ASN A 93 15.31 1.91 12.65
C ASN A 93 14.00 1.74 13.43
N ALA A 94 12.84 1.95 12.82
CA ALA A 94 11.56 1.64 13.49
C ALA A 94 11.47 0.14 13.83
N GLY A 95 11.91 -0.74 12.94
CA GLY A 95 12.01 -2.18 13.21
C GLY A 95 12.98 -2.50 14.36
N VAL A 96 14.18 -1.91 14.34
CA VAL A 96 15.19 -2.05 15.41
C VAL A 96 14.69 -1.53 16.76
N GLU A 97 13.99 -0.40 16.77
CA GLU A 97 13.41 0.17 17.99
C GLU A 97 12.34 -0.75 18.59
N LEU A 98 11.48 -1.34 17.75
CA LEU A 98 10.47 -2.29 18.20
C LEU A 98 11.08 -3.63 18.67
N ASP A 99 12.14 -4.10 18.02
CA ASP A 99 12.86 -5.32 18.43
C ASP A 99 13.54 -5.11 19.80
N ALA A 100 14.18 -3.95 20.00
CA ALA A 100 14.75 -3.57 21.28
C ALA A 100 13.70 -3.43 22.39
N VAL A 101 12.48 -2.99 22.05
CA VAL A 101 11.34 -3.00 22.98
C VAL A 101 11.01 -4.42 23.40
N VAL A 102 10.90 -5.36 22.46
CA VAL A 102 10.62 -6.77 22.77
C VAL A 102 11.68 -7.33 23.71
N ASP A 103 12.96 -7.18 23.37
CA ASP A 103 14.07 -7.69 24.18
C ASP A 103 14.09 -7.09 25.60
N MET A 104 13.92 -5.77 25.74
CA MET A 104 13.86 -5.12 27.07
C MET A 104 12.64 -5.59 27.88
N THR A 105 11.48 -5.73 27.24
CA THR A 105 10.26 -6.19 27.93
C THR A 105 10.38 -7.64 28.39
N GLU A 106 11.02 -8.50 27.60
CA GLU A 106 11.27 -9.90 27.95
C GLU A 106 12.26 -9.99 29.12
N GLN A 107 13.37 -9.26 29.05
CA GLN A 107 14.36 -9.23 30.12
C GLN A 107 13.77 -8.71 31.44
N ALA A 108 12.96 -7.66 31.38
CA ALA A 108 12.31 -7.12 32.58
C ALA A 108 11.27 -8.09 33.14
N ALA A 109 10.46 -8.72 32.29
CA ALA A 109 9.48 -9.72 32.72
C ALA A 109 10.18 -10.90 33.43
N ASN A 110 11.28 -11.41 32.87
CA ASN A 110 12.07 -12.48 33.50
C ASN A 110 12.61 -12.06 34.87
N LYS A 111 13.19 -10.87 35.01
CA LYS A 111 13.66 -10.35 36.31
C LYS A 111 12.54 -10.23 37.34
N ILE A 112 11.38 -9.73 36.93
CA ILE A 112 10.21 -9.59 37.82
C ILE A 112 9.73 -10.97 38.29
N LEU A 113 9.63 -11.94 37.39
CA LEU A 113 9.22 -13.32 37.72
C LEU A 113 10.23 -14.01 38.64
N ASP A 114 11.53 -13.85 38.37
CA ASP A 114 12.60 -14.42 39.20
C ASP A 114 12.57 -13.85 40.61
N ALA A 115 12.45 -12.53 40.76
CA ALA A 115 12.32 -11.89 42.07
C ALA A 115 11.05 -12.35 42.82
N ALA A 116 9.91 -12.46 42.12
CA ALA A 116 8.67 -12.96 42.71
C ALA A 116 8.78 -14.43 43.18
N ASP A 117 9.48 -15.28 42.42
CA ASP A 117 9.74 -16.67 42.83
C ASP A 117 10.65 -16.73 44.06
N ARG A 118 11.70 -15.89 44.12
CA ARG A 118 12.58 -15.79 45.31
C ARG A 118 11.82 -15.37 46.56
N ILE A 119 10.94 -14.38 46.46
CA ILE A 119 10.06 -13.96 47.56
C ILE A 119 9.20 -15.13 48.03
N THR A 120 8.56 -15.83 47.09
CA THR A 120 7.67 -16.96 47.41
C THR A 120 8.40 -18.10 48.11
N ARG A 121 9.61 -18.45 47.64
CA ARG A 121 10.46 -19.48 48.26
C ARG A 121 10.90 -19.08 49.66
N ARG A 122 11.33 -17.83 49.86
CA ARG A 122 11.75 -17.31 51.16
C ARG A 122 10.62 -17.37 52.19
N ILE A 123 9.41 -16.93 51.82
CA ILE A 123 8.21 -17.00 52.66
C ILE A 123 7.86 -18.46 53.00
N ARG A 124 7.93 -19.37 52.02
CA ARG A 124 7.60 -20.79 52.24
C ARG A 124 8.59 -21.46 53.19
N ASN A 125 9.88 -21.21 53.03
CA ASN A 125 10.93 -21.84 53.83
C ASN A 125 10.85 -21.43 55.31
N GLU A 126 10.58 -20.14 55.59
CA GLU A 126 10.38 -19.63 56.96
C GLU A 126 9.14 -20.20 57.65
N LYS A 127 8.03 -20.40 56.92
CA LYS A 127 6.80 -21.00 57.48
C LYS A 127 6.95 -22.46 57.92
N THR A 128 8.01 -23.13 57.50
CA THR A 128 8.38 -24.50 57.92
C THR A 128 9.27 -24.53 59.17
N GLY A 129 9.74 -23.37 59.66
CA GLY A 129 10.55 -23.24 60.88
C GLY A 129 9.71 -23.20 62.16
N ASP A 130 10.26 -23.77 63.23
CA ASP A 130 9.60 -24.19 64.49
C ASP A 130 8.90 -23.06 65.29
N ASP A 131 9.17 -21.78 64.98
CA ASP A 131 8.65 -20.61 65.72
C ASP A 131 7.59 -19.77 64.99
N GLY A 132 7.28 -20.08 63.72
CA GLY A 132 6.24 -19.39 62.93
C GLY A 132 6.47 -17.89 62.67
N LYS A 133 7.63 -17.34 63.07
CA LYS A 133 8.03 -15.94 62.86
C LYS A 133 9.05 -15.84 61.74
N ILE A 134 8.81 -14.91 60.81
CA ILE A 134 9.76 -14.58 59.74
C ILE A 134 10.99 -13.91 60.37
N SER A 135 12.19 -14.43 60.11
CA SER A 135 13.43 -13.82 60.57
C SER A 135 13.65 -12.43 59.96
N ALA A 136 14.33 -11.54 60.72
CA ALA A 136 14.68 -10.21 60.24
C ALA A 136 15.53 -10.26 58.95
N GLN A 137 16.39 -11.27 58.83
CA GLN A 137 17.22 -11.49 57.65
C GLN A 137 16.37 -11.84 56.41
N THR A 138 15.34 -12.68 56.56
CA THR A 138 14.44 -13.00 55.44
C THR A 138 13.59 -11.80 55.03
N LEU A 139 13.14 -10.99 56.00
CA LEU A 139 12.42 -9.74 55.72
C LEU A 139 13.28 -8.75 54.92
N GLU A 140 14.54 -8.57 55.30
CA GLU A 140 15.49 -7.72 54.58
C GLU A 140 15.71 -8.21 53.14
N ALA A 141 15.91 -9.52 52.97
CA ALA A 141 16.11 -10.11 51.66
C ALA A 141 14.84 -9.96 50.77
N ILE A 142 13.64 -10.11 51.34
CA ILE A 142 12.39 -9.86 50.61
C ILE A 142 12.28 -8.39 50.17
N ASN A 143 12.72 -7.44 51.00
CA ASN A 143 12.75 -6.03 50.60
C ASN A 143 13.69 -5.78 49.42
N GLU A 144 14.86 -6.43 49.38
CA GLU A 144 15.78 -6.37 48.23
C GLU A 144 15.13 -6.92 46.96
N ASP A 145 14.43 -8.06 47.03
CA ASP A 145 13.71 -8.63 45.88
C ASP A 145 12.59 -7.69 45.38
N VAL A 146 11.90 -7.01 46.30
CA VAL A 146 10.86 -6.03 45.96
C VAL A 146 11.48 -4.78 45.32
N GLU A 147 12.63 -4.31 45.78
CA GLU A 147 13.38 -3.24 45.11
C GLU A 147 13.83 -3.65 43.70
N GLU A 148 14.28 -4.89 43.52
CA GLU A 148 14.64 -5.42 42.20
C GLU A 148 13.45 -5.42 41.23
N ILE A 149 12.24 -5.78 41.70
CA ILE A 149 11.01 -5.67 40.89
C ILE A 149 10.77 -4.22 40.47
N PHE A 150 10.90 -3.26 41.39
CA PHE A 150 10.69 -1.84 41.05
C PHE A 150 11.74 -1.31 40.07
N MET A 151 13.01 -1.69 40.26
CA MET A 151 14.06 -1.34 39.30
C MET A 151 13.82 -1.99 37.95
N ALA A 152 13.38 -3.25 37.91
CA ALA A 152 13.06 -3.94 36.67
C ALA A 152 11.95 -3.20 35.92
N CYS A 153 10.87 -2.78 36.58
CA CYS A 153 9.74 -2.01 36.01
C CYS A 153 10.13 -0.70 35.31
N SER A 154 11.30 -0.12 35.61
CA SER A 154 11.79 1.08 34.91
C SER A 154 11.98 0.90 33.39
N PHE A 155 11.99 -0.35 32.89
CA PHE A 155 12.00 -0.66 31.46
C PHE A 155 10.85 -0.01 30.68
N GLN A 156 9.73 0.29 31.35
CA GLN A 156 8.54 0.87 30.74
C GLN A 156 8.79 2.27 30.18
N ASP A 157 9.57 3.11 30.86
CA ASP A 157 9.91 4.45 30.36
C ASP A 157 10.78 4.35 29.10
N ILE A 158 11.82 3.52 29.15
CA ILE A 158 12.72 3.29 28.00
C ILE A 158 11.92 2.70 26.82
N THR A 159 11.04 1.75 27.10
CA THR A 159 10.13 1.15 26.11
C THR A 159 9.22 2.20 25.49
N GLY A 160 8.60 3.06 26.31
CA GLY A 160 7.74 4.13 25.83
C GLY A 160 8.49 5.16 24.97
N GLN A 161 9.72 5.51 25.34
CA GLN A 161 10.58 6.36 24.53
C GLN A 161 10.90 5.73 23.16
N ARG A 162 11.27 4.45 23.14
CA ARG A 162 11.56 3.74 21.89
C ARG A 162 10.35 3.60 20.98
N ILE A 163 9.17 3.29 21.52
CA ILE A 163 7.93 3.26 20.75
C ILE A 163 7.65 4.64 20.13
N ARG A 164 7.83 5.73 20.88
CA ARG A 164 7.67 7.10 20.34
C ARG A 164 8.66 7.38 19.21
N ASN A 165 9.91 6.94 19.34
CA ASN A 165 10.92 7.08 18.27
C ASN A 165 10.54 6.28 17.02
N ALA A 166 10.10 5.03 17.18
CA ALA A 166 9.62 4.20 16.07
C ALA A 166 8.44 4.86 15.34
N LEU A 167 7.44 5.36 16.08
CA LEU A 167 6.29 6.08 15.51
C LEU A 167 6.71 7.36 14.78
N LYS A 168 7.65 8.13 15.33
CA LYS A 168 8.19 9.31 14.67
C LYS A 168 8.86 8.97 13.35
N ASN A 169 9.65 7.89 13.31
CA ASN A 169 10.29 7.43 12.09
C ASN A 169 9.23 7.04 11.05
N ILE A 170 8.20 6.27 11.43
CA ILE A 170 7.10 5.88 10.53
C ILE A 170 6.40 7.12 9.95
N ARG A 171 6.06 8.12 10.76
CA ARG A 171 5.44 9.37 10.27
C ARG A 171 6.30 10.10 9.25
N MET A 172 7.62 10.14 9.45
CA MET A 172 8.53 10.77 8.50
C MET A 172 8.50 10.06 7.14
N ILE A 173 8.37 8.73 7.14
CA ILE A 173 8.23 7.93 5.92
C ILE A 173 6.91 8.23 5.24
N GLU A 174 5.82 8.27 6.00
CA GLU A 174 4.49 8.57 5.47
C GLU A 174 4.42 9.96 4.83
N GLU A 175 4.98 10.99 5.47
CA GLU A 175 5.02 12.35 4.92
C GLU A 175 5.84 12.42 3.62
N ARG A 176 7.01 11.77 3.60
CA ARG A 176 7.87 11.73 2.41
C ARG A 176 7.25 10.93 1.28
N LEU A 177 6.62 9.79 1.59
CA LEU A 177 5.90 8.97 0.62
C LEU A 177 4.68 9.72 0.07
N GLY A 178 3.91 10.37 0.94
CA GLY A 178 2.81 11.26 0.54
C GLY A 178 3.28 12.34 -0.43
N THR A 179 4.39 13.02 -0.10
CA THR A 179 5.00 14.02 -0.99
C THR A 179 5.44 13.43 -2.34
N ALA A 180 6.00 12.23 -2.36
CA ALA A 180 6.41 11.56 -3.59
C ALA A 180 5.20 11.17 -4.46
N LEU A 181 4.13 10.69 -3.84
CA LEU A 181 2.88 10.33 -4.51
C LEU A 181 2.13 11.55 -5.04
N ASP A 182 2.12 12.66 -4.28
CA ASP A 182 1.54 13.93 -4.72
C ASP A 182 2.24 14.48 -5.96
N LYS A 183 3.58 14.38 -6.03
CA LYS A 183 4.35 14.75 -7.25
C LYS A 183 3.93 13.95 -8.49
N ILE A 184 3.44 12.74 -8.26
CA ILE A 184 2.93 11.83 -9.29
C ILE A 184 1.41 12.02 -9.49
N GLY A 185 0.76 12.93 -8.76
CA GLY A 185 -0.67 13.21 -8.89
C GLY A 185 -1.57 12.17 -8.24
N ILE A 186 -1.04 11.36 -7.33
CA ILE A 186 -1.80 10.46 -6.46
C ILE A 186 -1.90 11.13 -5.09
N HIS A 187 -3.08 11.67 -4.78
CA HIS A 187 -3.30 12.26 -3.47
C HIS A 187 -3.72 11.18 -2.47
N ILE A 188 -2.96 11.04 -1.38
CA ILE A 188 -3.30 10.16 -0.27
C ILE A 188 -3.52 11.02 0.97
N GLU A 189 -4.70 10.93 1.56
CA GLU A 189 -4.95 11.46 2.89
C GLU A 189 -4.18 10.62 3.91
N THR A 190 -3.14 11.19 4.52
CA THR A 190 -2.34 10.50 5.52
C THR A 190 -3.03 10.54 6.89
N SER A 191 -3.02 9.42 7.62
CA SER A 191 -3.66 9.28 8.95
C SER A 191 -2.76 9.79 10.08
N ALA A 192 -2.25 11.02 9.96
CA ALA A 192 -1.32 11.61 10.94
C ALA A 192 -1.92 11.67 12.36
N GLU A 193 -3.24 11.90 12.47
CA GLU A 193 -3.97 12.02 13.73
C GLU A 193 -4.04 10.68 14.51
N ALA A 194 -4.11 9.55 13.82
CA ALA A 194 -4.18 8.23 14.46
C ALA A 194 -2.87 7.88 15.21
N HIS A 195 -1.72 8.28 14.66
CA HIS A 195 -0.43 8.05 15.28
C HIS A 195 -0.21 8.89 16.54
N GLU A 196 -0.85 10.06 16.64
CA GLU A 196 -0.70 10.96 17.80
C GLU A 196 -1.49 10.46 19.01
N ALA A 197 -2.68 9.91 18.78
CA ALA A 197 -3.45 9.24 19.81
C ALA A 197 -2.71 8.03 20.43
N ILE A 198 -1.95 7.27 19.63
CA ILE A 198 -1.18 6.12 20.11
C ILE A 198 0.01 6.57 20.97
N ALA A 199 0.77 7.57 20.52
CA ALA A 199 1.92 8.09 21.26
C ALA A 199 1.52 8.63 22.65
N HIS A 200 0.34 9.25 22.76
CA HIS A 200 -0.18 9.79 24.01
C HIS A 200 -0.63 8.71 25.01
N LYS A 201 -1.09 7.54 24.53
CA LYS A 201 -1.46 6.39 25.38
C LYS A 201 -0.25 5.65 25.95
N VAL A 202 0.88 5.67 25.24
CA VAL A 202 2.11 4.96 25.66
C VAL A 202 2.81 5.66 26.84
N SER A 203 2.46 6.91 27.16
CA SER A 203 2.98 7.64 28.31
C SER A 203 2.29 7.23 29.63
N SER A 204 2.38 5.96 30.02
CA SER A 204 1.76 5.41 31.23
C SER A 204 2.53 5.71 32.53
N GLN A 205 3.64 6.45 32.47
CA GLN A 205 4.47 6.72 33.65
C GLN A 205 3.71 7.52 34.72
N GLY A 206 2.83 8.45 34.31
CA GLY A 206 2.02 9.24 35.26
C GLY A 206 1.05 8.39 36.10
N ASP A 207 0.48 7.33 35.50
CA ASP A 207 -0.44 6.42 36.20
C ASP A 207 0.30 5.52 37.20
N ILE A 208 1.54 5.15 36.85
CA ILE A 208 2.40 4.27 37.66
C ILE A 208 3.06 5.04 38.80
N ASP A 209 3.56 6.25 38.56
CA ASP A 209 4.09 7.12 39.60
C ASP A 209 3.00 7.46 40.63
N SER A 210 1.75 7.66 40.18
CA SER A 210 0.59 7.86 41.06
C SER A 210 0.30 6.64 41.95
N LEU A 211 0.45 5.41 41.42
CA LEU A 211 0.35 4.16 42.19
C LEU A 211 1.46 4.08 43.27
N PHE A 212 2.65 4.59 42.97
CA PHE A 212 3.79 4.57 43.90
C PHE A 212 3.75 5.67 44.96
N GLU A 213 3.28 6.87 44.63
CA GLU A 213 3.12 7.97 45.60
C GLU A 213 2.05 7.65 46.66
N GLY A 214 0.95 7.00 46.27
CA GLY A 214 -0.09 6.52 47.21
C GLY A 214 0.46 5.52 48.24
N SER A 215 1.42 4.69 47.85
CA SER A 215 2.05 3.68 48.72
C SER A 215 3.11 4.25 49.67
N ARG A 216 3.68 5.43 49.37
CA ARG A 216 4.67 6.11 50.21
C ARG A 216 4.04 6.90 51.34
N LYS A 217 2.84 7.48 51.11
CA LYS A 217 2.10 8.29 52.08
C LYS A 217 1.56 7.47 53.28
N GLY A 218 1.35 6.17 53.12
CA GLY A 218 0.91 5.27 54.19
C GLY A 218 2.02 4.76 55.13
N ARG A 219 3.30 5.05 54.85
CA ARG A 219 4.46 4.60 55.65
C ARG A 219 5.06 5.69 56.56
N GLY A 220 4.52 6.91 56.53
CA GLY A 220 4.99 8.05 57.33
C GLY A 220 4.16 8.38 58.58
N GLU A 221 3.08 7.64 58.81
CA GLU A 221 2.18 7.83 59.97
C GLU A 221 1.95 6.47 60.67
N ALA A 222 2.98 5.94 61.31
CA ALA A 222 2.89 4.89 62.33
C ALA A 222 4.10 4.94 63.26
#